data_AF-A0A971R9K3-F1
#
_entry.id   AF-A0A971R9K3-F1
#
_cell.length_a   1.000
_cell.length_b   1.000
_cell.length_c   1.000
_cell.angle_alpha   90.00
_cell.angle_beta   90.00
_cell.angle_gamma   90.00
#
_symmetry.space_group_name_H-M   'P 1'
#
loop_
_entity.id
_entity.type
_entity.pdbx_description
1 polymer ?
#
loop_
_entity_poly.entity_id
_entity_poly.type
_entity_poly.pdbx_seq_one_letter_code
_entity_poly.pdbx_strand_id
1 'polypeptide(L)' 'MLAPTSFFGDYGCHVRIVEEARYLQQNGQQVTICTYQNGRDLPDLDIRRTISLPWRGDYEV' A
#
# COMPACT_ATOMS: atom_id res chain seq x y z
N MET A 1 2.76 -9.96 4.71
CA MET A 1 2.41 -9.32 3.42
C MET A 1 0.97 -8.87 3.53
N LEU A 2 0.72 -7.57 3.37
CA LEU A 2 -0.62 -6.99 3.30
C LEU A 2 -0.86 -6.60 1.83
N ALA A 3 -1.96 -7.06 1.24
CA ALA A 3 -2.30 -6.82 -0.16
C ALA A 3 -3.54 -5.91 -0.26
N PRO A 4 -3.37 -4.58 -0.17
CA PRO A 4 -4.49 -3.67 -0.29
C PRO A 4 -4.87 -3.40 -1.74
N THR A 5 -6.12 -2.96 -1.93
CA THR A 5 -6.57 -2.26 -3.15
C THR A 5 -5.81 -0.92 -3.29
N SER A 6 -6.05 -0.14 -4.37
CA SER A 6 -5.29 1.07 -4.73
C SER A 6 -4.95 1.88 -3.49
N PHE A 7 -3.67 1.89 -3.10
CA PHE A 7 -3.29 2.48 -1.82
C PHE A 7 -3.44 4.00 -1.90
N PHE A 8 -4.31 4.57 -1.05
CA PHE A 8 -4.53 6.00 -0.83
C PHE A 8 -5.36 6.77 -1.87
N GLY A 9 -6.67 6.52 -1.85
CA GLY A 9 -7.71 7.53 -2.09
C GLY A 9 -8.30 8.13 -0.79
N ASP A 10 -7.59 8.04 0.34
CA ASP A 10 -8.03 8.45 1.69
C ASP A 10 -9.32 7.80 2.24
N TYR A 11 -9.76 6.67 1.67
CA TYR A 11 -10.79 5.82 2.25
C TYR A 11 -10.33 5.15 3.57
N GLY A 12 -11.25 4.96 4.52
CA GLY A 12 -10.95 4.46 5.87
C GLY A 12 -10.22 3.10 5.92
N CYS A 13 -10.24 2.31 4.84
CA CYS A 13 -9.48 1.07 4.74
C CYS A 13 -7.96 1.30 4.76
N HIS A 14 -7.46 2.39 4.13
CA HIS A 14 -6.02 2.66 4.04
C HIS A 14 -5.40 2.98 5.41
N VAL A 15 -6.11 3.74 6.25
CA VAL A 15 -5.67 4.04 7.62
C VAL A 15 -5.53 2.76 8.43
N ARG A 16 -6.50 1.84 8.34
CA ARG A 16 -6.42 0.55 9.04
C ARG A 16 -5.18 -0.26 8.63
N ILE A 17 -4.88 -0.34 7.34
CA ILE A 17 -3.71 -1.07 6.84
C ILE A 17 -2.40 -0.47 7.38
N VAL A 18 -2.31 0.85 7.46
CA VAL A 18 -1.13 1.53 8.03
C VAL A 18 -0.97 1.24 9.51
N GLU A 19 -2.06 1.32 10.28
CA GLU A 19 -2.01 1.06 11.71
C GLU A 19 -1.67 -0.41 12.01
N GLU A 20 -2.22 -1.35 11.25
CA GLU A 20 -1.84 -2.77 11.33
C GLU A 20 -0.37 -2.99 10.97
N ALA A 21 0.13 -2.38 9.89
CA ALA A 21 1.53 -2.50 9.48
C ALA A 21 2.48 -1.97 10.57
N ARG A 22 2.19 -0.79 11.14
CA ARG A 22 2.97 -0.19 12.22
C ARG A 22 2.96 -1.05 13.48
N TYR A 23 1.81 -1.59 13.85
CA TYR A 23 1.70 -2.50 14.99
C TYR A 23 2.59 -3.73 14.81
N LEU A 24 2.54 -4.38 13.64
CA LEU A 24 3.38 -5.54 13.35
C LEU A 24 4.90 -5.18 13.37
N GLN A 25 5.27 -4.02 12.81
CA GLN A 25 6.66 -3.52 12.87
C GLN A 25 7.13 -3.27 14.31
N GLN A 26 6.28 -2.69 15.18
CA GLN A 26 6.58 -2.50 16.59
C GLN A 26 6.78 -3.83 17.34
N ASN A 27 6.16 -4.91 16.87
CA ASN A 27 6.38 -6.27 17.39
C ASN A 27 7.59 -6.98 16.74
N GLY A 28 8.43 -6.25 16.02
CA GLY A 28 9.67 -6.76 15.42
C GLY A 28 9.50 -7.49 14.10
N GLN A 29 8.33 -7.39 13.45
CA GLN A 29 8.06 -8.06 12.18
C GLN A 29 8.46 -7.19 10.99
N GLN A 30 8.98 -7.81 9.94
CA GLN A 30 9.20 -7.14 8.66
C GLN A 30 7.89 -7.16 7.86
N VAL A 31 7.43 -5.97 7.48
CA VAL A 31 6.16 -5.81 6.77
C VAL A 31 6.42 -5.19 5.40
N THR A 32 6.00 -5.92 4.36
CA THR A 32 5.91 -5.41 2.99
C THR A 32 4.44 -5.27 2.60
N ILE A 33 4.10 -4.12 2.03
CA ILE A 33 2.79 -3.78 1.48
C ILE A 33 2.87 -3.90 -0.04
N CYS A 34 2.03 -4.74 -0.64
CA CYS A 34 1.99 -4.92 -2.09
C CYS A 34 0.69 -4.35 -2.65
N THR A 35 0.75 -3.31 -3.48
CA THR A 35 -0.42 -2.57 -3.96
C THR A 35 -0.36 -2.24 -5.45
N TYR A 36 -1.41 -1.61 -5.98
CA TYR A 36 -1.47 -1.20 -7.37
C TYR A 36 -0.53 -0.03 -7.68
N GLN A 37 -0.41 0.28 -8.97
CA GLN A 37 0.47 1.33 -9.48
C GLN A 37 0.20 2.70 -8.84
N ASN A 38 -1.07 3.07 -8.66
CA ASN A 38 -1.47 4.42 -8.27
C ASN A 38 -1.48 4.62 -6.75
N GLY A 39 -1.30 5.86 -6.33
CA GLY A 39 -1.27 6.26 -4.93
C GLY A 39 0.04 6.89 -4.49
N ARG A 40 0.18 7.09 -3.17
CA ARG A 40 1.39 7.67 -2.57
C ARG A 40 2.11 6.67 -1.67
N ASP A 41 3.42 6.84 -1.57
CA ASP A 41 4.23 6.10 -0.61
C ASP A 41 4.21 6.82 0.74
N LEU A 42 4.37 6.03 1.81
CA LEU A 42 4.47 6.51 3.17
C LEU A 42 5.86 6.24 3.72
N PRO A 43 6.37 7.12 4.61
CA PRO A 43 7.62 6.87 5.29
C PRO A 43 7.53 5.59 6.13
N ASP A 44 8.68 4.93 6.29
CA ASP A 44 8.87 3.78 7.17
C ASP A 44 8.10 2.50 6.81
N LEU A 45 7.48 2.45 5.61
CA LEU A 45 6.82 1.27 5.06
C LEU A 45 7.54 0.78 3.80
N ASP A 46 7.80 -0.53 3.70
CA ASP A 46 8.25 -1.15 2.44
C ASP A 46 7.04 -1.38 1.53
N ILE A 47 6.89 -0.53 0.51
CA ILE A 47 5.77 -0.57 -0.44
C ILE A 47 6.27 -1.05 -1.79
N ARG A 48 5.63 -2.10 -2.32
CA ARG A 48 5.87 -2.65 -3.66
C ARG A 48 4.64 -2.47 -4.51
N ARG A 49 4.82 -1.93 -5.70
CA ARG A 49 3.73 -1.65 -6.63
C ARG A 49 3.77 -2.59 -7.82
N THR A 50 2.59 -2.96 -8.30
CA THR A 50 2.47 -3.60 -9.61
C THR A 50 2.96 -2.64 -10.69
N ILE A 51 3.38 -3.17 -11.85
CA ILE A 51 3.68 -2.34 -13.02
C ILE A 51 2.45 -1.55 -13.49
N SER A 52 2.68 -0.44 -14.18
CA SER A 52 1.61 0.30 -14.85
C SER A 52 0.97 -0.54 -15.97
N LEU A 53 -0.32 -0.32 -16.21
CA LEU A 53 -1.02 -0.99 -17.31
C LEU A 53 -0.54 -0.41 -18.65
N PRO A 54 -0.12 -1.24 -19.62
CA PRO A 54 0.58 -0.77 -20.83
C PRO A 54 -0.19 0.28 -21.66
N TRP A 55 -1.51 0.31 -21.58
CA TRP A 55 -2.41 1.18 -22.36
C TRP A 55 -3.30 2.06 -21.48
N ARG A 56 -3.13 1.97 -20.15
CA ARG A 56 -3.98 2.61 -19.14
C ARG A 56 -3.16 2.96 -17.90
N GLY A 57 -2.07 3.69 -18.11
CA GLY A 57 -1.12 4.06 -17.05
C GLY A 57 -1.79 4.80 -15.89
N ASP A 58 -2.78 5.64 -16.20
CA ASP A 58 -3.47 6.50 -15.23
C ASP A 58 -4.80 5.89 -14.74
N TYR A 59 -5.03 4.59 -14.94
CA TYR A 59 -6.29 3.97 -14.57
C TYR A 59 -6.40 3.77 -13.05
N GLU A 60 -7.37 4.46 -12.45
CA GLU A 60 -7.74 4.29 -11.04
C GLU A 60 -8.87 3.26 -10.86
N VAL A 61 -8.73 2.42 -9.84
CA VAL A 61 -9.72 1.44 -9.35
C VAL A 61 -10.18 1.85 -7.97
#